data_AF-A0A914WNQ3-F1
#
_entry.id   AF-A0A914WNQ3-F1
#
_cell.length_a   1.000
_cell.length_b   1.000
_cell.length_c   1.000
_cell.angle_alpha   90.00
_cell.angle_beta   90.00
_cell.angle_gamma   90.00
#
_symmetry.space_group_name_H-M   'P 1'
#
loop_
_entity.id
_entity.type
_entity.pdbx_description
1 polymer ?
#
loop_
_entity_poly.entity_id
_entity_poly.type
_entity_poly.pdbx_seq_one_letter_code
_entity_poly.pdbx_strand_id
1 'polypeptide(L)'
;MPVRSTASRTTLEMCVSGWSAVKYVFIGVWIIFTVAAGQNFKDHPLVCEDGYKVSSIKRGIAEGKNVGSLTVECERLISTVRNPTCKKSSSPYVCNGTVEACHSDSWIGGFIGYELDVGGALLLQPICCRSDDVKVIEQTCKSVTLNVAGGDFDRSIKRNQLFHSLKCWSQQDLNGVLQDFVWQPSVCEFALSGGRPNRDGSQCSECNCDCGPFTCPDGGVHRRPFKLIHKRLNLSTCQCRCDCIFKCM
;
A
#
# COMPACT_ATOMS: atom_id res chain seq x y z
N MET A 1 57.88 -4.79 72.60
CA MET A 1 59.35 -4.81 72.42
C MET A 1 59.76 -6.23 72.03
N PRO A 2 60.72 -6.42 71.11
CA PRO A 2 60.52 -6.54 69.65
C PRO A 2 60.84 -7.97 69.15
N VAL A 3 60.71 -8.33 67.87
CA VAL A 3 61.77 -8.30 66.82
C VAL A 3 61.09 -8.85 65.54
N ARG A 4 60.80 -8.06 64.47
CA ARG A 4 61.60 -7.71 63.27
C ARG A 4 62.29 -8.93 62.63
N SER A 5 61.98 -9.33 61.39
CA SER A 5 62.65 -8.87 60.15
C SER A 5 62.00 -9.59 58.93
N THR A 6 61.64 -8.88 57.84
CA THR A 6 62.30 -8.83 56.48
C THR A 6 62.38 -10.18 55.74
N ALA A 7 62.23 -10.37 54.43
CA ALA A 7 62.13 -9.61 53.17
C ALA A 7 61.89 -10.69 52.07
N SER A 8 60.99 -10.55 51.08
CA SER A 8 61.09 -9.83 49.79
C SER A 8 61.67 -10.68 48.63
N ARG A 9 60.88 -10.74 47.53
CA ARG A 9 61.26 -10.91 46.10
C ARG A 9 61.83 -12.29 45.68
N THR A 10 61.62 -12.86 44.49
CA THR A 10 61.39 -12.30 43.13
C THR A 10 61.04 -13.44 42.14
N THR A 11 60.31 -13.08 41.06
CA THR A 11 60.32 -13.58 39.64
C THR A 11 59.93 -15.03 39.31
N LEU A 12 58.92 -15.34 38.48
CA LEU A 12 58.59 -15.08 37.04
C LEU A 12 59.12 -16.15 36.07
N GLU A 13 58.28 -16.45 35.06
CA GLU A 13 58.45 -17.30 33.85
C GLU A 13 58.05 -18.79 34.00
N MET A 14 56.85 -19.17 33.58
CA MET A 14 56.34 -19.46 32.21
C MET A 14 56.69 -20.88 31.72
N CYS A 15 55.65 -21.71 31.56
CA CYS A 15 55.55 -22.61 30.41
C CYS A 15 54.09 -23.02 30.17
N VAL A 16 53.67 -22.84 28.92
CA VAL A 16 52.34 -23.06 28.36
C VAL A 16 52.16 -24.55 28.03
N SER A 17 51.00 -25.14 28.37
CA SER A 17 50.20 -26.02 27.49
C SER A 17 49.16 -26.80 28.30
N GLY A 18 47.90 -26.84 27.81
CA GLY A 18 46.93 -27.85 28.27
C GLY A 18 45.48 -27.39 28.54
N TRP A 19 44.77 -26.97 27.49
CA TRP A 19 43.38 -27.36 27.20
C TRP A 19 42.23 -26.96 28.16
N SER A 20 41.49 -25.94 27.71
CA SER A 20 40.02 -25.86 27.58
C SER A 20 39.10 -26.14 28.79
N ALA A 21 38.50 -25.07 29.34
CA ALA A 21 37.05 -24.79 29.26
C ALA A 21 36.66 -23.63 30.21
N VAL A 22 36.86 -22.38 29.77
CA VAL A 22 36.20 -21.21 30.35
C VAL A 22 35.11 -20.77 29.39
N LYS A 23 33.86 -21.20 29.60
CA LYS A 23 32.65 -20.57 29.06
C LYS A 23 31.49 -20.83 30.02
N TYR A 24 30.52 -19.92 30.07
CA TYR A 24 29.31 -19.90 30.91
C TYR A 24 29.42 -19.10 32.22
N VAL A 25 29.94 -17.88 32.13
CA VAL A 25 29.31 -16.73 32.79
C VAL A 25 28.47 -16.03 31.71
N PHE A 26 27.34 -15.41 32.08
CA PHE A 26 26.35 -14.73 31.22
C PHE A 26 25.14 -15.56 30.75
N ILE A 27 24.39 -16.13 31.70
CA ILE A 27 22.96 -16.42 31.50
C ILE A 27 22.23 -15.76 32.66
N GLY A 28 21.83 -14.50 32.48
CA GLY A 28 21.19 -13.77 33.58
C GLY A 28 20.80 -12.32 33.34
N VAL A 29 20.88 -11.79 32.12
CA VAL A 29 20.24 -10.50 31.75
C VAL A 29 19.92 -10.51 30.25
N TRP A 30 18.85 -11.21 29.86
CA TRP A 30 18.19 -11.01 28.56
C TRP A 30 16.68 -11.02 28.80
N ILE A 31 16.21 -10.01 29.54
CA ILE A 31 14.82 -9.55 29.45
C ILE A 31 14.89 -8.24 28.67
N ILE A 32 15.20 -8.35 27.38
CA ILE A 32 14.83 -7.30 26.43
C ILE A 32 13.42 -7.65 25.99
N PHE A 33 12.46 -6.89 26.50
CA PHE A 33 11.09 -6.84 26.03
C PHE A 33 11.07 -6.67 24.51
N THR A 34 10.98 -7.77 23.78
CA THR A 34 10.54 -7.74 22.38
C THR A 34 9.02 -7.75 22.43
N VAL A 35 8.44 -6.56 22.67
CA VAL A 35 7.02 -6.35 22.38
C VAL A 35 6.89 -6.21 20.87
N ALA A 36 7.08 -7.31 20.14
CA ALA A 36 6.46 -7.46 18.84
C ALA A 36 4.99 -7.78 19.11
N ALA A 37 4.24 -6.78 19.58
CA ALA A 37 2.80 -6.85 19.56
C ALA A 37 2.42 -6.98 18.09
N GLY A 38 2.03 -8.20 17.68
CA GLY A 38 1.32 -8.43 16.44
C GLY A 38 0.06 -7.57 16.48
N GLN A 39 0.13 -6.43 15.81
CA GLN A 39 -1.05 -5.69 15.41
C GLN A 39 -1.82 -6.64 14.49
N ASN A 40 -3.07 -6.96 14.85
CA ASN A 40 -3.94 -7.80 14.02
C ASN A 40 -4.45 -6.96 12.85
N PHE A 41 -3.60 -6.70 11.86
CA PHE A 41 -4.03 -6.03 10.64
C PHE A 41 -4.99 -6.96 9.87
N LYS A 42 -6.23 -6.53 9.68
CA LYS A 42 -7.10 -7.17 8.69
C LYS A 42 -6.72 -6.63 7.31
N ASP A 43 -6.35 -7.53 6.40
CA ASP A 43 -6.01 -7.17 5.03
C ASP A 43 -7.23 -7.31 4.10
N HIS A 44 -7.40 -6.30 3.24
CA HIS A 44 -8.50 -6.18 2.31
C HIS A 44 -7.95 -5.96 0.91
N PRO A 45 -7.67 -7.05 0.16
CA PRO A 45 -7.15 -6.94 -1.19
C PRO A 45 -8.23 -6.44 -2.16
N LEU A 46 -7.94 -5.33 -2.85
CA LEU A 46 -8.74 -4.71 -3.90
C LEU A 46 -7.88 -4.70 -5.18
N VAL A 47 -7.75 -5.87 -5.80
CA VAL A 47 -6.82 -6.12 -6.91
C VAL A 47 -7.57 -6.17 -8.23
N CYS A 48 -7.19 -5.32 -9.18
CA CYS A 48 -7.75 -5.34 -10.52
C CYS A 48 -7.40 -6.67 -11.25
N GLU A 49 -8.21 -7.02 -12.25
CA GLU A 49 -7.94 -8.15 -13.13
C GLU A 49 -6.69 -7.87 -13.99
N ASP A 50 -6.08 -8.93 -14.50
CA ASP A 50 -4.94 -8.83 -15.40
C ASP A 50 -5.25 -7.96 -16.62
N GLY A 51 -4.35 -7.00 -16.90
CA GLY A 51 -4.51 -6.04 -17.99
C GLY A 51 -5.45 -4.86 -17.68
N TYR A 52 -5.86 -4.68 -16.42
CA TYR A 52 -6.56 -3.49 -15.96
C TYR A 52 -5.62 -2.55 -15.19
N LYS A 53 -6.00 -1.28 -15.15
CA LYS A 53 -5.42 -0.23 -14.31
C LYS A 53 -6.46 0.28 -13.32
N VAL A 54 -6.02 0.80 -12.18
CA VAL A 54 -6.90 1.63 -11.35
C VAL A 54 -7.25 2.90 -12.12
N SER A 55 -8.54 3.21 -12.19
CA SER A 55 -9.13 4.34 -12.90
C SER A 55 -9.80 5.35 -11.98
N SER A 56 -10.28 4.89 -10.81
CA SER A 56 -10.85 5.75 -9.79
C SER A 56 -10.61 5.18 -8.39
N ILE A 57 -10.44 6.07 -7.42
CA ILE A 57 -10.37 5.75 -5.99
C ILE A 57 -11.29 6.71 -5.27
N LYS A 58 -12.25 6.16 -4.51
CA LYS A 58 -13.25 6.93 -3.80
C LYS A 58 -13.33 6.47 -2.35
N ARG A 59 -13.32 7.40 -1.41
CA ARG A 59 -13.59 7.13 0.00
C ARG A 59 -14.72 8.00 0.48
N GLY A 60 -15.68 7.38 1.15
CA GLY A 60 -16.72 8.07 1.92
C GLY A 60 -16.51 7.75 3.40
N ILE A 61 -16.63 8.73 4.27
CA ILE A 61 -16.47 8.58 5.71
C ILE A 61 -17.80 8.15 6.32
N ALA A 62 -17.73 7.26 7.30
CA ALA A 62 -18.87 6.91 8.14
C ALA A 62 -18.93 7.86 9.34
N GLU A 63 -20.14 8.20 9.79
CA GLU A 63 -20.33 8.97 11.01
C GLU A 63 -19.59 8.28 12.18
N GLY A 64 -18.75 9.05 12.90
CA GLY A 64 -18.01 8.52 14.06
C GLY A 64 -16.52 8.20 13.85
N LYS A 65 -15.88 8.72 12.78
CA LYS A 65 -14.41 8.63 12.53
C LYS A 65 -13.86 7.25 12.12
N ASN A 66 -14.71 6.27 11.81
CA ASN A 66 -14.25 4.99 11.26
C ASN A 66 -13.97 5.09 9.75
N VAL A 67 -13.14 4.19 9.21
CA VAL A 67 -13.04 3.96 7.77
C VAL A 67 -14.44 3.68 7.24
N GLY A 68 -15.00 4.59 6.44
CA GLY A 68 -16.32 4.39 5.87
C GLY A 68 -16.28 3.45 4.67
N SER A 69 -16.79 3.89 3.52
CA SER A 69 -16.68 3.15 2.26
C SER A 69 -15.36 3.43 1.56
N LEU A 70 -14.75 2.42 0.95
CA LEU A 70 -13.70 2.56 -0.05
C LEU A 70 -14.16 1.92 -1.36
N THR A 71 -14.08 2.62 -2.48
CA THR A 71 -14.35 2.08 -3.81
C THR A 71 -13.13 2.27 -4.69
N VAL A 72 -12.65 1.18 -5.26
CA VAL A 72 -11.60 1.16 -6.28
C VAL A 72 -12.22 0.72 -7.60
N GLU A 73 -12.14 1.57 -8.62
CA GLU A 73 -12.63 1.22 -9.95
C GLU A 73 -11.47 0.91 -10.88
N CYS A 74 -11.51 -0.24 -11.53
CA CYS A 74 -10.54 -0.72 -12.48
C CYS A 74 -11.06 -0.53 -13.90
N GLU A 75 -10.21 -0.07 -14.81
CA GLU A 75 -10.51 0.05 -16.23
C GLU A 75 -9.49 -0.75 -17.04
N ARG A 76 -9.96 -1.41 -18.08
CA ARG A 76 -9.09 -2.21 -18.95
C ARG A 76 -8.14 -1.31 -19.75
N LEU A 77 -6.85 -1.62 -19.76
CA LEU A 77 -5.85 -0.88 -20.55
C LEU A 77 -6.07 -1.09 -22.05
N ILE A 78 -6.22 -2.35 -22.47
CA ILE A 78 -6.52 -2.80 -23.83
C ILE A 78 -7.19 -4.17 -23.83
N SER A 79 -7.65 -4.63 -25.00
CA SER A 79 -8.25 -5.95 -25.19
C SER A 79 -7.34 -7.12 -24.81
N THR A 80 -6.01 -6.96 -24.89
CA THR A 80 -5.05 -7.98 -24.43
C THR A 80 -3.71 -7.33 -24.08
N VAL A 81 -3.37 -7.29 -22.80
CA VAL A 81 -2.00 -6.97 -22.34
C VAL A 81 -1.25 -8.30 -22.23
N ARG A 82 -0.07 -8.45 -22.84
CA ARG A 82 0.70 -9.70 -22.76
C ARG A 82 1.45 -9.78 -21.44
N ASN A 83 1.35 -10.95 -20.81
CA ASN A 83 2.08 -11.34 -19.60
C ASN A 83 2.10 -10.24 -18.50
N PRO A 84 0.95 -9.64 -18.13
CA PRO A 84 0.94 -8.69 -17.03
C PRO A 84 1.39 -9.40 -15.76
N THR A 85 2.37 -8.81 -15.07
CA THR A 85 2.88 -9.32 -13.80
C THR A 85 2.60 -8.30 -12.71
N CYS A 86 1.78 -8.68 -11.74
CA CYS A 86 1.42 -7.84 -10.60
C CYS A 86 2.11 -8.34 -9.32
N LYS A 87 2.79 -7.44 -8.61
CA LYS A 87 3.48 -7.75 -7.36
C LYS A 87 3.06 -6.78 -6.27
N LYS A 88 2.85 -7.32 -5.07
CA LYS A 88 2.74 -6.50 -3.85
C LYS A 88 4.07 -5.79 -3.62
N SER A 89 4.04 -4.55 -3.13
CA SER A 89 5.27 -3.89 -2.70
C SER A 89 5.95 -4.72 -1.61
N SER A 90 7.25 -4.99 -1.76
CA SER A 90 7.98 -5.95 -0.92
C SER A 90 8.41 -5.40 0.46
N SER A 91 8.33 -4.08 0.68
CA SER A 91 8.61 -3.46 1.96
C SER A 91 7.31 -3.11 2.70
N PRO A 92 7.32 -3.14 4.05
CA PRO A 92 6.25 -2.53 4.83
C PRO A 92 6.13 -1.07 4.40
N TYR A 93 4.90 -0.65 4.13
CA TYR A 93 4.60 0.67 3.59
C TYR A 93 4.73 1.72 4.71
N VAL A 94 5.72 2.59 4.63
CA VAL A 94 6.01 3.64 5.62
C VAL A 94 5.52 4.98 5.11
N CYS A 95 4.39 5.45 5.65
CA CYS A 95 3.82 6.75 5.30
C CYS A 95 4.57 7.94 5.93
N ASN A 96 5.75 8.24 5.40
CA ASN A 96 6.59 9.38 5.79
C ASN A 96 6.84 10.38 4.62
N GLY A 97 6.24 10.15 3.46
CA GLY A 97 6.40 10.97 2.25
C GLY A 97 7.40 10.46 1.22
N THR A 98 8.10 9.35 1.49
CA THR A 98 8.90 8.64 0.48
C THR A 98 8.02 8.16 -0.66
N VAL A 99 8.59 8.10 -1.87
CA VAL A 99 7.94 7.41 -2.98
C VAL A 99 8.02 5.92 -2.69
N GLU A 100 6.90 5.36 -2.29
CA GLU A 100 6.76 3.94 -2.06
C GLU A 100 5.69 3.48 -3.04
N ALA A 101 6.11 3.02 -4.21
CA ALA A 101 5.29 2.31 -5.19
C ALA A 101 6.05 2.25 -6.52
N CYS A 102 5.76 1.19 -7.25
CA CYS A 102 5.73 1.08 -8.71
C CYS A 102 6.72 2.01 -9.44
N HIS A 103 7.86 1.45 -9.79
CA HIS A 103 8.93 2.15 -10.50
C HIS A 103 8.91 1.84 -12.01
N SER A 104 9.49 2.72 -12.81
CA SER A 104 9.68 2.52 -14.26
C SER A 104 8.34 2.34 -15.00
N ASP A 105 8.24 1.40 -15.95
CA ASP A 105 7.02 1.12 -16.73
C ASP A 105 5.91 0.37 -15.96
N SER A 106 5.81 0.55 -14.64
CA SER A 106 4.76 -0.09 -13.84
C SER A 106 3.63 0.87 -13.48
N TRP A 107 2.45 0.30 -13.22
CA TRP A 107 1.26 1.03 -12.82
C TRP A 107 0.60 0.39 -11.61
N ILE A 108 -0.23 1.17 -10.92
CA ILE A 108 -1.03 0.66 -9.81
C ILE A 108 -2.20 -0.14 -10.38
N GLY A 109 -2.18 -1.45 -10.12
CA GLY A 109 -3.23 -2.40 -10.48
C GLY A 109 -4.12 -2.79 -9.31
N GLY A 110 -4.05 -2.09 -8.19
CA GLY A 110 -4.90 -2.32 -7.03
C GLY A 110 -4.21 -1.95 -5.74
N PHE A 111 -4.89 -2.26 -4.63
CA PHE A 111 -4.40 -1.97 -3.29
C PHE A 111 -4.65 -3.14 -2.35
N ILE A 112 -3.86 -3.18 -1.29
CA ILE A 112 -4.19 -3.91 -0.07
C ILE A 112 -4.52 -2.87 0.97
N GLY A 113 -5.77 -2.85 1.42
CA GLY A 113 -6.19 -2.02 2.54
C GLY A 113 -5.85 -2.71 3.85
N TYR A 114 -5.14 -2.02 4.74
CA TYR A 114 -4.92 -2.43 6.12
C TYR A 114 -5.67 -1.48 7.03
N GLU A 115 -6.67 -2.00 7.73
CA GLU A 115 -7.39 -1.26 8.77
C GLU A 115 -6.54 -1.26 10.05
N LEU A 116 -6.37 -0.08 10.64
CA LEU A 116 -5.63 0.10 11.89
C LEU A 116 -6.60 0.20 13.06
N ASP A 117 -6.38 -0.63 14.10
CA ASP A 117 -7.20 -0.66 15.31
C ASP A 117 -7.21 0.71 16.04
N VAL A 118 -6.12 1.48 15.94
CA VAL A 118 -5.97 2.79 16.57
C VAL A 118 -6.33 3.88 15.56
N GLY A 119 -7.41 4.61 15.83
CA GLY A 119 -7.85 5.76 15.06
C GLY A 119 -8.69 5.44 13.82
N GLY A 120 -8.92 4.16 13.50
CA GLY A 120 -9.75 3.76 12.36
C GLY A 120 -9.22 4.28 11.03
N ALA A 121 -7.90 4.38 10.90
CA ALA A 121 -7.24 4.83 9.67
C ALA A 121 -7.04 3.65 8.71
N LEU A 122 -7.08 3.93 7.41
CA LEU A 122 -6.89 2.92 6.36
C LEU A 122 -5.56 3.16 5.63
N LEU A 123 -4.64 2.22 5.77
CA LEU A 123 -3.39 2.21 5.02
C LEU A 123 -3.59 1.46 3.69
N LEU A 124 -3.36 2.13 2.56
CA LEU A 124 -3.41 1.54 1.23
C LEU A 124 -2.02 1.19 0.72
N GLN A 125 -1.67 -0.08 0.72
CA GLN A 125 -0.45 -0.55 0.08
C GLN A 125 -0.71 -0.83 -1.41
N PRO A 126 0.03 -0.20 -2.34
CA PRO A 126 -0.19 -0.38 -3.78
C PRO A 126 0.31 -1.73 -4.28
N ILE A 127 -0.40 -2.27 -5.27
CA ILE A 127 0.00 -3.44 -6.06
C ILE A 127 0.49 -2.94 -7.42
N CYS A 128 1.72 -3.29 -7.77
CA CYS A 128 2.39 -2.81 -8.95
C CYS A 128 2.33 -3.85 -10.06
N CYS A 129 1.68 -3.49 -11.16
CA CYS A 129 1.60 -4.29 -12.35
C CYS A 129 2.55 -3.76 -13.42
N ARG A 130 3.11 -4.66 -14.22
CA ARG A 130 3.99 -4.33 -15.34
C ARG A 130 3.73 -5.26 -16.52
N SER A 131 3.94 -4.76 -17.73
CA SER A 131 3.94 -5.51 -18.98
C SER A 131 4.85 -4.80 -19.99
N ASP A 132 5.40 -5.54 -20.94
CA ASP A 132 6.18 -4.97 -22.05
C ASP A 132 5.31 -4.17 -23.04
N ASP A 133 3.98 -4.38 -22.98
CA ASP A 133 3.02 -3.68 -23.83
C ASP A 133 2.67 -2.29 -23.30
N VAL A 134 3.07 -1.92 -22.08
CA VAL A 134 2.73 -0.64 -21.45
C VAL A 134 4.01 0.14 -21.18
N LYS A 135 4.04 1.41 -21.61
CA LYS A 135 5.14 2.34 -21.38
C LYS A 135 4.64 3.60 -20.71
N VAL A 136 5.19 3.92 -19.55
CA VAL A 136 4.81 5.12 -18.79
C VAL A 136 5.56 6.31 -19.38
N ILE A 137 4.83 7.38 -19.72
CA ILE A 137 5.43 8.60 -20.25
C ILE A 137 5.77 9.51 -19.07
N GLU A 138 6.92 9.27 -18.45
CA GLU A 138 7.30 9.88 -17.17
C GLU A 138 7.25 11.42 -17.18
N GLN A 139 7.48 12.07 -18.32
CA GLN A 139 7.46 13.54 -18.43
C GLN A 139 6.06 14.14 -18.25
N THR A 140 5.01 13.32 -18.37
CA THR A 140 3.61 13.75 -18.19
C THR A 140 3.12 13.59 -16.75
N CYS A 141 3.93 12.96 -15.88
CA CYS A 141 3.55 12.64 -14.53
C CYS A 141 3.29 13.90 -13.69
N LYS A 142 2.14 13.91 -13.02
CA LYS A 142 1.77 14.97 -12.06
C LYS A 142 1.40 14.34 -10.72
N SER A 143 1.94 14.89 -9.64
CA SER A 143 1.51 14.54 -8.29
C SER A 143 0.16 15.16 -8.00
N VAL A 144 -0.78 14.34 -7.53
CA VAL A 144 -2.15 14.76 -7.19
C VAL A 144 -2.43 14.32 -5.77
N THR A 145 -2.88 15.23 -4.91
CA THR A 145 -3.33 14.87 -3.57
C THR A 145 -4.73 14.26 -3.64
N LEU A 146 -4.91 13.03 -3.14
CA LEU A 146 -6.21 12.37 -3.13
C LEU A 146 -7.14 12.99 -2.09
N ASN A 147 -6.63 13.19 -0.89
CA ASN A 147 -7.45 13.52 0.27
C ASN A 147 -6.78 14.54 1.20
N VAL A 148 -7.62 15.14 2.04
CA VAL A 148 -7.24 15.77 3.30
C VAL A 148 -7.70 14.83 4.41
N ALA A 149 -7.02 14.78 5.56
CA ALA A 149 -7.40 13.85 6.62
C ALA A 149 -8.85 14.05 7.06
N GLY A 150 -9.52 12.92 7.30
CA GLY A 150 -10.90 12.92 7.79
C GLY A 150 -11.89 13.53 6.79
N GLY A 151 -11.53 13.66 5.51
CA GLY A 151 -12.43 14.05 4.42
C GLY A 151 -12.77 12.91 3.47
N ASP A 152 -13.92 13.03 2.82
CA ASP A 152 -14.28 12.25 1.65
C ASP A 152 -13.37 12.60 0.48
N PHE A 153 -13.18 11.64 -0.43
CA PHE A 153 -12.52 11.94 -1.70
C PHE A 153 -13.07 11.09 -2.83
N ASP A 154 -13.10 11.69 -4.01
CA ASP A 154 -13.34 11.03 -5.29
C ASP A 154 -12.29 11.52 -6.28
N ARG A 155 -11.49 10.58 -6.77
CA ARG A 155 -10.44 10.87 -7.74
C ARG A 155 -10.48 9.85 -8.84
N SER A 156 -10.84 10.34 -10.02
CA SER A 156 -10.87 9.58 -11.26
C SER A 156 -9.84 10.16 -12.23
N ILE A 157 -9.22 9.31 -13.04
CA ILE A 157 -8.22 9.69 -14.04
C ILE A 157 -8.74 9.42 -15.45
N LYS A 158 -8.16 10.10 -16.44
CA LYS A 158 -8.56 9.92 -17.84
C LYS A 158 -8.19 8.53 -18.37
N ARG A 159 -8.84 8.12 -19.45
CA ARG A 159 -8.59 6.84 -20.12
C ARG A 159 -7.14 6.62 -20.56
N ASN A 160 -6.49 7.67 -21.06
CA ASN A 160 -5.07 7.64 -21.49
C ASN A 160 -4.07 7.82 -20.33
N GLN A 161 -4.55 7.87 -19.09
CA GLN A 161 -3.74 8.03 -17.89
C GLN A 161 -3.78 6.79 -17.01
N LEU A 162 -2.76 6.63 -16.19
CA LEU A 162 -2.66 5.63 -15.13
C LEU A 162 -2.12 6.24 -13.85
N PHE A 163 -2.45 5.63 -12.71
CA PHE A 163 -1.74 5.88 -11.46
C PHE A 163 -0.39 5.15 -11.53
N HIS A 164 0.70 5.89 -11.42
CA HIS A 164 2.04 5.35 -11.57
C HIS A 164 2.67 5.06 -10.22
N SER A 165 2.83 6.05 -9.35
CA SER A 165 3.42 5.89 -8.01
C SER A 165 2.51 6.47 -6.91
N LEU A 166 2.84 6.22 -5.65
CA LEU A 166 2.09 6.65 -4.48
C LEU A 166 3.06 7.14 -3.40
N LYS A 167 2.77 8.32 -2.84
CA LYS A 167 3.35 8.79 -1.59
C LYS A 167 2.25 8.85 -0.54
N CYS A 168 2.62 8.71 0.71
CA CYS A 168 1.69 9.01 1.80
C CYS A 168 2.39 9.59 3.03
N TRP A 169 1.62 10.34 3.81
CA TRP A 169 2.01 10.85 5.11
C TRP A 169 1.00 10.40 6.15
N SER A 170 1.48 9.96 7.31
CA SER A 170 0.63 9.83 8.49
C SER A 170 0.25 11.22 8.99
N GLN A 171 -1.03 11.41 9.30
CA GLN A 171 -1.53 12.62 9.92
C GLN A 171 -1.98 12.30 11.34
N GLN A 172 -1.45 13.06 12.29
CA GLN A 172 -1.73 12.92 13.72
C GLN A 172 -2.53 14.12 14.22
N ASP A 173 -3.31 13.91 15.28
CA ASP A 173 -3.95 15.00 16.01
C ASP A 173 -2.95 15.76 16.91
N LEU A 174 -3.45 16.77 17.65
CA LEU A 174 -2.63 17.56 18.57
C LEU A 174 -2.02 16.72 19.72
N ASN A 175 -2.53 15.51 19.97
CA ASN A 175 -2.05 14.59 21.00
C ASN A 175 -1.08 13.54 20.43
N GLY A 176 -0.74 13.59 19.15
CA GLY A 176 0.12 12.60 18.48
C GLY A 176 -0.61 11.29 18.13
N VAL A 177 -1.93 11.24 18.21
CA VAL A 177 -2.73 10.07 17.84
C VAL A 177 -2.94 10.06 16.34
N LEU A 178 -2.68 8.93 15.68
CA LEU A 178 -2.93 8.76 14.25
C LEU A 178 -4.42 8.98 13.95
N GLN A 179 -4.68 9.93 13.04
CA GLN A 179 -6.03 10.28 12.61
C GLN A 179 -6.33 9.73 11.21
N ASP A 180 -5.40 9.85 10.26
CA ASP A 180 -5.59 9.42 8.87
C ASP A 180 -4.24 9.33 8.14
N PHE A 181 -4.27 8.85 6.90
CA PHE A 181 -3.17 8.98 5.95
C PHE A 181 -3.55 9.94 4.82
N VAL A 182 -2.63 10.84 4.47
CA VAL A 182 -2.74 11.70 3.29
C VAL A 182 -2.03 11.02 2.13
N TRP A 183 -2.74 10.83 1.01
CA TRP A 183 -2.25 10.11 -0.15
C TRP A 183 -1.96 11.05 -1.31
N GLN A 184 -0.81 10.90 -1.94
CA GLN A 184 -0.42 11.67 -3.12
C GLN A 184 0.16 10.74 -4.19
N PRO A 185 -0.68 10.18 -5.06
CA PRO A 185 -0.22 9.46 -6.23
C PRO A 185 0.34 10.38 -7.30
N SER A 186 1.17 9.80 -8.16
CA SER A 186 1.48 10.37 -9.47
C SER A 186 0.54 9.79 -10.52
N VAL A 187 0.03 10.68 -11.37
CA VAL A 187 -0.81 10.32 -12.53
C VAL A 187 -0.03 10.66 -13.78
N CYS A 188 0.15 9.69 -14.66
CA CYS A 188 0.94 9.81 -15.88
C CYS A 188 0.14 9.33 -17.08
N GLU A 189 0.45 9.85 -18.25
CA GLU A 189 0.02 9.24 -19.51
C GLU A 189 0.86 8.00 -19.82
N PHE A 190 0.30 7.11 -20.65
CA PHE A 190 0.99 5.90 -21.08
C PHE A 190 0.84 5.66 -22.58
N ALA A 191 1.82 4.96 -23.14
CA ALA A 191 1.82 4.46 -24.50
C ALA A 191 1.71 2.93 -24.50
N LEU A 192 1.20 2.39 -25.60
CA LEU A 192 1.05 0.95 -25.79
C LEU A 192 1.95 0.46 -26.93
N SER A 193 2.74 -0.58 -26.68
CA SER A 193 3.60 -1.21 -27.69
C SER A 193 2.70 -1.98 -28.67
N GLY A 194 2.50 -1.44 -29.87
CA GLY A 194 1.55 -1.99 -30.85
C GLY A 194 0.76 -0.95 -31.64
N GLY A 195 0.97 0.34 -31.35
CA GLY A 195 0.71 1.41 -32.34
C GLY A 195 -0.74 1.65 -32.72
N ARG A 196 -1.72 1.17 -31.94
CA ARG A 196 -3.05 1.80 -31.96
C ARG A 196 -3.08 2.84 -30.86
N PRO A 197 -2.81 4.13 -31.17
CA PRO A 197 -3.18 5.17 -30.23
C PRO A 197 -4.66 4.98 -29.94
N ASN A 198 -5.05 5.14 -28.69
CA ASN A 198 -6.43 5.07 -28.23
C ASN A 198 -7.23 6.30 -28.76
N ARG A 199 -7.23 6.51 -30.08
CA ARG A 199 -7.97 7.56 -30.79
C ARG A 199 -9.46 7.24 -30.86
N ASP A 200 -9.83 5.96 -30.78
CA ASP A 200 -11.24 5.51 -30.83
C ASP A 200 -12.01 5.70 -29.53
N GLY A 201 -11.35 6.14 -28.45
CA GLY A 201 -12.05 6.48 -27.21
C GLY A 201 -12.89 7.77 -27.28
N SER A 202 -12.74 8.59 -28.32
CA SER A 202 -13.36 9.92 -28.36
C SER A 202 -14.88 9.93 -28.59
N GLN A 203 -15.51 8.81 -28.96
CA GLN A 203 -16.95 8.76 -29.25
C GLN A 203 -17.82 8.25 -28.09
N CYS A 204 -17.32 7.36 -27.24
CA CYS A 204 -18.11 6.80 -26.14
C CYS A 204 -17.87 7.56 -24.82
N SER A 205 -18.93 7.75 -24.05
CA SER A 205 -18.86 8.24 -22.67
C SER A 205 -18.08 7.27 -21.78
N GLU A 206 -17.52 7.77 -20.68
CA GLU A 206 -16.95 6.90 -19.65
C GLU A 206 -18.02 6.02 -19.02
N CYS A 207 -17.63 4.81 -18.61
CA CYS A 207 -18.55 3.90 -17.94
C CYS A 207 -18.91 4.42 -16.55
N ASN A 208 -20.19 4.67 -16.34
CA ASN A 208 -20.75 4.94 -15.02
C ASN A 208 -21.33 3.63 -14.45
N CYS A 209 -20.57 3.01 -13.55
CA CYS A 209 -20.94 1.78 -12.88
C CYS A 209 -21.32 2.10 -11.44
N ASP A 210 -22.61 2.01 -11.09
CA ASP A 210 -23.06 2.01 -9.69
C ASP A 210 -23.66 0.65 -9.37
N CYS A 211 -22.96 -0.11 -8.53
CA CYS A 211 -23.28 -1.50 -8.24
C CYS A 211 -22.87 -1.90 -6.82
N GLY A 212 -23.51 -2.94 -6.34
CA GLY A 212 -23.34 -3.45 -4.97
C GLY A 212 -24.07 -2.60 -3.92
N PRO A 213 -24.21 -3.13 -2.70
CA PRO A 213 -24.99 -2.48 -1.66
C PRO A 213 -24.35 -1.17 -1.20
N PHE A 214 -25.16 -0.23 -0.70
CA PHE A 214 -24.68 1.00 -0.06
C PHE A 214 -24.27 0.76 1.40
N THR A 215 -24.90 -0.20 2.05
CA THR A 215 -24.72 -0.57 3.46
C THR A 215 -24.54 -2.07 3.60
N CYS A 216 -23.77 -2.48 4.60
CA CYS A 216 -23.56 -3.89 4.87
C CYS A 216 -24.78 -4.55 5.55
N PRO A 217 -25.11 -5.81 5.22
CA PRO A 217 -26.29 -6.50 5.76
C PRO A 217 -26.32 -6.59 7.29
N ASP A 218 -25.15 -6.78 7.92
CA ASP A 218 -25.04 -7.15 9.34
C ASP A 218 -24.71 -5.96 10.27
N GLY A 219 -24.66 -4.71 9.75
CA GLY A 219 -23.93 -3.61 10.40
C GLY A 219 -24.69 -2.32 10.71
N GLY A 220 -25.99 -2.23 10.39
CA GLY A 220 -26.73 -0.97 10.48
C GLY A 220 -26.23 0.13 9.52
N VAL A 221 -26.81 1.34 9.62
CA VAL A 221 -26.60 2.47 8.69
C VAL A 221 -25.13 2.94 8.59
N HIS A 222 -24.29 2.59 9.57
CA HIS A 222 -22.93 3.12 9.70
C HIS A 222 -21.84 2.24 9.08
N ARG A 223 -22.13 0.98 8.70
CA ARG A 223 -21.15 0.08 8.07
C ARG A 223 -21.32 0.08 6.57
N ARG A 224 -20.32 0.63 5.86
CA ARG A 224 -20.31 0.69 4.40
C ARG A 224 -19.28 -0.30 3.82
N PRO A 225 -19.58 -0.93 2.67
CA PRO A 225 -18.69 -1.92 2.10
C PRO A 225 -17.47 -1.28 1.42
N PHE A 226 -16.41 -2.07 1.34
CA PHE A 226 -15.35 -1.85 0.36
C PHE A 226 -15.78 -2.45 -0.96
N LYS A 227 -15.62 -1.70 -2.05
CA LYS A 227 -16.03 -2.08 -3.40
C LYS A 227 -14.84 -2.10 -4.34
N LEU A 228 -14.79 -3.12 -5.19
CA LEU A 228 -13.91 -3.21 -6.34
C LEU A 228 -14.79 -3.37 -7.59
N ILE A 229 -14.65 -2.45 -8.54
CA ILE A 229 -15.51 -2.41 -9.72
C ILE A 229 -14.64 -2.50 -10.97
N HIS A 230 -14.79 -3.54 -11.77
CA HIS A 230 -14.13 -3.68 -13.06
C HIS A 230 -15.02 -3.18 -14.17
N LYS A 231 -14.56 -2.16 -14.89
CA LYS A 231 -15.26 -1.50 -15.98
C LYS A 231 -14.72 -2.01 -17.31
N ARG A 232 -15.62 -2.52 -18.14
CA ARG A 232 -15.35 -2.95 -19.52
C ARG A 232 -16.23 -2.15 -20.48
N LEU A 233 -15.62 -1.18 -21.15
CA LEU A 233 -16.26 -0.45 -22.25
C LEU A 233 -16.08 -1.23 -23.55
N ASN A 234 -17.20 -1.55 -24.20
CA ASN A 234 -17.18 -2.01 -25.58
C ASN A 234 -17.17 -0.79 -26.51
N LEU A 235 -16.04 -0.55 -27.18
CA LEU A 235 -15.87 0.61 -28.06
C LEU A 235 -16.75 0.55 -29.33
N SER A 236 -17.20 -0.63 -29.77
CA SER A 236 -18.05 -0.73 -30.96
C SER A 236 -19.53 -0.46 -30.69
N THR A 237 -20.00 -0.74 -29.47
CA THR A 237 -21.42 -0.55 -29.08
C THR A 237 -21.62 0.55 -28.05
N CYS A 238 -20.54 1.16 -27.55
CA CYS A 238 -20.52 2.03 -26.37
C CYS A 238 -21.21 1.43 -25.13
N GLN A 239 -21.35 0.10 -25.06
CA GLN A 239 -21.95 -0.57 -23.91
C GLN A 239 -20.91 -0.77 -22.81
N CYS A 240 -21.32 -0.52 -21.58
CA CYS A 240 -20.51 -0.75 -20.40
C CYS A 240 -20.95 -2.03 -19.69
N ARG A 241 -20.00 -2.91 -19.45
CA ARG A 241 -20.16 -4.05 -18.54
C ARG A 241 -19.35 -3.77 -17.28
N CYS A 242 -19.97 -3.97 -16.13
CA CYS A 242 -19.38 -3.75 -14.82
C CYS A 242 -19.43 -5.08 -14.05
N ASP A 243 -18.29 -5.52 -13.54
CA ASP A 243 -18.23 -6.65 -12.60
C ASP A 243 -17.82 -6.10 -11.23
N CYS A 244 -18.59 -6.43 -10.20
CA CYS A 244 -18.49 -5.74 -8.91
C CYS A 244 -18.31 -6.73 -7.77
N ILE A 245 -17.27 -6.50 -6.97
CA ILE A 245 -16.95 -7.27 -5.79
C ILE A 245 -17.09 -6.33 -4.59
N PHE A 246 -17.74 -6.80 -3.53
CA PHE A 246 -17.89 -6.04 -2.30
C PHE A 246 -17.52 -6.88 -1.09
N LYS A 247 -16.93 -6.23 -0.09
CA LYS A 247 -16.58 -6.84 1.19
C LYS A 247 -17.05 -5.92 2.31
N CYS A 248 -17.81 -6.49 3.23
CA CYS A 248 -18.21 -5.81 4.46
C CYS A 248 -17.16 -6.04 5.53
N MET A 249 -16.71 -4.95 6.17
CA MET A 249 -15.78 -4.98 7.30
C MET A 249 -16.56 -4.97 8.59
#